data_AF-A0A2E3QP24-F1
#
_entry.id   AF-A0A2E3QP24-F1
#
_cell.length_a   1.000
_cell.length_b   1.000
_cell.length_c   1.000
_cell.angle_alpha   90.00
_cell.angle_beta   90.00
_cell.angle_gamma   90.00
#
_symmetry.space_group_name_H-M   'P 1'
#
loop_
_entity.id
_entity.type
_entity.pdbx_description
1 polymer ?
#
loop_
_entity_poly.entity_id
_entity_poly.type
_entity_poly.pdbx_seq_one_letter_code
_entity_poly.pdbx_strand_id
1 'polypeptide(L)'
;MNKTIIYLLFFVFICKLSVFSQETDDLDEDAIDFAVPNQNVEEETTDEACQLSKDAELINLLNVKLKKFNPLSKDLEGQPPLTDDEIKHKSIRFYADQLQEQKSVNIDIDKFASLGGATLASLLDRSSKVFLKHPEKCEFFSLFGDSIIGYYEISFDQILRLYATAVNKNNKIAQEFIRTQIVPSPMSLDSAIKSLYDDYGYQQNIIESLLPNEVRTLFFGENSMVSVADVAESKLLAFSLLGGRIKKQEENEIFIFVPDSKKGLLGSNETIVISGTGQIYEVPLLNIPLALNVMRSLGFNAKVIILKHVYIDRRSSCLVGEGGLWYHFQGNEKSVGCDFLSNTIKSIKSNTLIFSQDYPIFKESIDRVNEIINNKM
;
A
#
# COMPACT_ATOMS: atom_id res chain seq x y z
N MET A 1 43.87 65.75 17.78
CA MET A 1 44.83 64.67 18.12
C MET A 1 44.13 63.34 17.89
N ASN A 2 44.15 62.87 16.65
CA ASN A 2 45.07 61.84 16.13
C ASN A 2 44.81 60.44 16.69
N LYS A 3 44.11 59.62 15.88
CA LYS A 3 44.60 58.32 15.39
C LYS A 3 43.69 57.84 14.25
N THR A 4 43.92 58.44 13.08
CA THR A 4 43.38 58.09 11.76
C THR A 4 44.51 57.50 10.90
N ILE A 5 45.29 56.57 11.47
CA ILE A 5 46.46 55.94 10.84
C ILE A 5 46.40 54.48 11.30
N ILE A 6 46.45 53.50 10.37
CA ILE A 6 45.97 52.09 10.45
C ILE A 6 44.53 51.97 9.88
N TYR A 7 44.18 52.34 8.64
CA TYR A 7 44.60 51.77 7.35
C TYR A 7 46.08 51.45 7.25
N LEU A 8 46.44 50.22 6.85
CA LEU A 8 47.26 50.03 5.64
C LEU A 8 47.61 48.58 5.25
N LEU A 9 46.92 47.52 5.73
CA LEU A 9 47.42 46.15 5.44
C LEU A 9 46.45 45.10 4.89
N PHE A 10 45.19 45.42 4.61
CA PHE A 10 44.31 44.40 3.98
C PHE A 10 43.50 44.84 2.77
N PHE A 11 43.76 46.04 2.24
CA PHE A 11 43.05 46.58 1.07
C PHE A 11 43.92 46.75 -0.19
N VAL A 12 45.11 46.14 -0.25
CA VAL A 12 46.01 46.22 -1.42
C VAL A 12 46.49 44.83 -1.85
N PHE A 13 45.55 43.95 -2.19
CA PHE A 13 45.84 42.84 -3.10
C PHE A 13 44.66 42.59 -4.04
N ILE A 14 44.33 43.64 -4.79
CA ILE A 14 43.65 43.54 -6.08
C ILE A 14 44.73 43.35 -7.16
N CYS A 15 44.39 42.60 -8.21
CA CYS A 15 45.08 42.48 -9.50
C CYS A 15 46.24 41.47 -9.63
N LYS A 16 45.90 40.20 -9.93
CA LYS A 16 46.24 39.43 -11.16
C LYS A 16 45.24 38.27 -11.19
N LEU A 17 44.48 37.89 -12.21
CA LEU A 17 44.47 38.11 -13.65
C LEU A 17 43.05 37.84 -14.16
N SER A 18 42.78 38.40 -15.32
CA SER A 18 41.52 38.62 -16.02
C SER A 18 41.19 37.54 -17.06
N VAL A 19 39.88 37.34 -17.31
CA VAL A 19 39.23 37.13 -18.63
C VAL A 19 39.40 35.76 -19.32
N PHE A 20 38.28 35.02 -19.48
CA PHE A 20 37.74 34.67 -20.80
C PHE A 20 36.25 34.26 -20.72
N SER A 21 35.55 34.60 -21.79
CA SER A 21 34.13 34.43 -22.11
C SER A 21 33.86 33.05 -22.71
N GLN A 22 32.68 32.46 -22.49
CA GLN A 22 31.75 32.03 -23.56
C GLN A 22 30.45 31.42 -23.01
N GLU A 23 29.34 31.83 -23.64
CA GLU A 23 28.02 31.19 -23.63
C GLU A 23 28.10 29.71 -24.05
N THR A 24 27.23 28.86 -23.50
CA THR A 24 26.31 27.97 -24.26
C THR A 24 25.44 27.14 -23.29
N ASP A 25 24.13 27.20 -23.55
CA ASP A 25 23.12 26.13 -23.55
C ASP A 25 22.82 25.28 -22.30
N ASP A 26 21.55 25.43 -21.88
CA ASP A 26 20.56 24.40 -21.52
C ASP A 26 21.05 23.08 -20.90
N LEU A 27 20.54 22.76 -19.70
CA LEU A 27 19.65 21.62 -19.42
C LEU A 27 19.38 21.48 -17.92
N ASP A 28 18.10 21.29 -17.60
CA ASP A 28 17.55 20.98 -16.28
C ASP A 28 18.15 19.71 -15.66
N GLU A 29 18.65 19.77 -14.43
CA GLU A 29 18.83 18.59 -13.56
C GLU A 29 18.47 18.93 -12.10
N ASP A 30 17.19 18.75 -11.76
CA ASP A 30 16.76 18.47 -10.37
C ASP A 30 17.21 17.04 -10.00
N ALA A 31 18.47 16.91 -9.58
CA ALA A 31 18.98 15.69 -8.96
C ALA A 31 18.65 15.69 -7.46
N ILE A 32 17.55 15.05 -7.08
CA ILE A 32 17.26 14.72 -5.67
C ILE A 32 17.89 13.35 -5.39
N ASP A 33 19.00 13.41 -4.66
CA ASP A 33 19.85 12.34 -4.16
C ASP A 33 19.15 11.53 -3.06
N PHE A 34 18.82 10.26 -3.33
CA PHE A 34 18.46 9.27 -2.32
C PHE A 34 19.44 8.09 -2.38
N ALA A 35 20.60 8.26 -1.75
CA ALA A 35 21.47 7.15 -1.40
C ALA A 35 20.91 6.38 -0.18
N VAL A 36 20.65 5.08 -0.34
CA VAL A 36 20.41 4.13 0.76
C VAL A 36 21.72 3.40 1.06
N PRO A 37 22.29 3.46 2.28
CA PRO A 37 23.52 2.75 2.61
C PRO A 37 23.22 1.31 3.07
N ASN A 38 24.12 0.39 2.70
CA ASN A 38 24.17 -1.05 3.02
C ASN A 38 23.17 -1.98 2.32
N GLN A 39 23.46 -2.30 1.06
CA GLN A 39 23.20 -3.65 0.54
C GLN A 39 24.51 -4.46 0.64
N ASN A 40 24.52 -5.44 1.54
CA ASN A 40 25.43 -6.58 1.38
C ASN A 40 25.03 -7.25 0.08
N VAL A 41 25.91 -7.16 -0.92
CA VAL A 41 25.82 -7.91 -2.16
C VAL A 41 26.06 -9.37 -1.81
N GLU A 42 25.00 -10.10 -1.48
CA GLU A 42 24.99 -11.53 -1.73
C GLU A 42 24.86 -11.67 -3.25
N GLU A 43 25.92 -12.22 -3.86
CA GLU A 43 25.97 -12.54 -5.28
C GLU A 43 24.84 -13.54 -5.60
N GLU A 44 23.71 -13.03 -6.10
CA GLU A 44 22.72 -13.84 -6.78
C GLU A 44 23.39 -14.45 -8.01
N THR A 45 23.60 -15.77 -7.98
CA THR A 45 23.85 -16.57 -9.18
C THR A 45 22.67 -16.35 -10.12
N THR A 46 22.82 -15.45 -11.08
CA THR A 46 21.79 -15.13 -12.07
C THR A 46 21.55 -16.37 -12.95
N ASP A 47 20.47 -17.09 -12.69
CA ASP A 47 19.93 -18.07 -13.62
C ASP A 47 19.64 -17.35 -14.96
N GLU A 48 20.36 -17.70 -16.03
CA GLU A 48 20.14 -17.16 -17.39
C GLU A 48 18.68 -17.34 -17.85
N ALA A 49 17.96 -18.31 -17.28
CA ALA A 49 16.55 -18.56 -17.51
C ALA A 49 15.62 -17.41 -17.05
N CYS A 50 16.08 -16.52 -16.16
CA CYS A 50 15.25 -15.48 -15.54
C CYS A 50 15.36 -14.09 -16.16
N GLN A 51 16.12 -13.96 -17.24
CA GLN A 51 16.49 -12.66 -17.77
C GLN A 51 15.35 -12.03 -18.58
N LEU A 52 15.17 -10.72 -18.37
CA LEU A 52 14.30 -9.89 -19.21
C LEU A 52 14.93 -9.73 -20.58
N SER A 53 14.11 -9.76 -21.62
CA SER A 53 14.55 -9.43 -22.97
C SER A 53 14.94 -7.96 -23.05
N LYS A 54 15.91 -7.64 -23.90
CA LYS A 54 16.30 -6.25 -24.16
C LYS A 54 15.15 -5.51 -24.84
N ASP A 55 15.01 -4.22 -24.53
CA ASP A 55 14.00 -3.36 -25.13
C ASP A 55 14.01 -3.36 -26.66
N ALA A 56 15.20 -3.50 -27.27
CA ALA A 56 15.35 -3.64 -28.71
C ALA A 56 14.63 -4.88 -29.29
N GLU A 57 14.58 -5.99 -28.54
CA GLU A 57 13.89 -7.21 -28.98
C GLU A 57 12.38 -7.04 -28.98
N LEU A 58 11.84 -6.34 -27.97
CA LEU A 58 10.43 -5.96 -27.94
C LEU A 58 10.07 -5.04 -29.11
N ILE A 59 10.88 -4.03 -29.38
CA ILE A 59 10.67 -3.11 -30.51
C ILE A 59 10.73 -3.85 -31.85
N ASN A 60 11.68 -4.78 -32.00
CA ASN A 60 11.79 -5.61 -33.20
C ASN A 60 10.52 -6.45 -33.41
N LEU A 61 10.00 -7.07 -32.35
CA LEU A 61 8.75 -7.83 -32.40
C LEU A 61 7.55 -6.94 -32.80
N LEU A 62 7.45 -5.75 -32.21
CA LEU A 62 6.39 -4.78 -32.51
C LEU A 62 6.45 -4.25 -33.95
N ASN A 63 7.64 -4.16 -34.55
CA ASN A 63 7.84 -3.67 -35.91
C ASN A 63 7.57 -4.71 -37.02
N VAL A 64 7.36 -5.98 -36.67
CA VAL A 64 7.00 -7.03 -37.65
C VAL A 64 5.67 -6.65 -38.32
N LYS A 65 5.64 -6.63 -39.66
CA LYS A 65 4.43 -6.30 -40.42
C LYS A 65 3.46 -7.49 -40.43
N LEU A 66 2.40 -7.41 -39.63
CA LEU A 66 1.33 -8.40 -39.59
C LEU A 66 0.22 -8.06 -40.59
N LYS A 67 -0.32 -9.09 -41.25
CA LYS A 67 -1.57 -8.96 -42.02
C LYS A 67 -2.73 -8.78 -41.05
N LYS A 68 -3.70 -7.93 -41.37
CA LYS A 68 -4.90 -7.74 -40.54
C LYS A 68 -5.81 -8.96 -40.64
N PHE A 69 -6.28 -9.45 -39.50
CA PHE A 69 -7.31 -10.48 -39.46
C PHE A 69 -8.62 -9.94 -40.06
N ASN A 70 -9.25 -10.71 -40.96
CA ASN A 70 -10.55 -10.37 -41.53
C ASN A 70 -11.58 -11.44 -41.13
N PRO A 71 -12.51 -11.14 -40.22
CA PRO A 71 -13.53 -12.10 -39.78
C PRO A 71 -14.57 -12.44 -40.85
N LEU A 72 -14.60 -11.69 -41.96
CA LEU A 72 -15.52 -11.86 -43.10
C LEU A 72 -14.78 -12.36 -44.37
N SER A 73 -13.62 -13.01 -44.22
CA SER A 73 -12.90 -13.57 -45.36
C SER A 73 -13.73 -14.65 -46.07
N LYS A 74 -13.54 -14.79 -47.40
CA LYS A 74 -14.24 -15.78 -48.24
C LYS A 74 -14.15 -17.23 -47.73
N ASP A 75 -13.11 -17.56 -46.96
CA ASP A 75 -12.95 -18.89 -46.33
C ASP A 75 -13.97 -19.19 -45.20
N LEU A 76 -14.73 -18.18 -44.76
CA LEU A 76 -15.81 -18.27 -43.77
C LEU A 76 -17.20 -17.99 -44.39
N GLU A 77 -17.29 -17.73 -45.70
CA GLU A 77 -18.57 -17.55 -46.40
C GLU A 77 -19.37 -18.87 -46.37
N GLY A 78 -20.50 -18.86 -45.66
CA GLY A 78 -21.41 -20.02 -45.54
C GLY A 78 -21.50 -20.63 -44.14
N GLN A 79 -20.71 -20.17 -43.17
CA GLN A 79 -20.86 -20.53 -41.75
C GLN A 79 -21.79 -19.54 -41.03
N PRO A 80 -22.49 -19.98 -39.96
CA PRO A 80 -23.23 -19.05 -39.10
C PRO A 80 -22.29 -17.94 -38.59
N PRO A 81 -22.80 -16.72 -38.34
CA PRO A 81 -22.00 -15.62 -37.82
C PRO A 81 -21.30 -16.08 -36.55
N LEU A 82 -19.97 -15.94 -36.54
CA LEU A 82 -19.15 -16.32 -35.39
C LEU A 82 -19.51 -15.45 -34.20
N THR A 83 -19.52 -16.06 -33.02
CA THR A 83 -19.62 -15.33 -31.76
C THR A 83 -18.35 -14.50 -31.52
N ASP A 84 -18.45 -13.46 -30.69
CA ASP A 84 -17.31 -12.57 -30.40
C ASP A 84 -16.10 -13.34 -29.84
N ASP A 85 -16.33 -14.38 -29.04
CA ASP A 85 -15.27 -15.23 -28.49
C ASP A 85 -14.59 -16.08 -29.57
N GLU A 86 -15.35 -16.62 -30.53
CA GLU A 86 -14.79 -17.37 -31.66
C GLU A 86 -13.95 -16.47 -32.58
N ILE A 87 -14.37 -15.21 -32.77
CA ILE A 87 -13.60 -14.21 -33.51
C ILE A 87 -12.28 -13.94 -32.80
N LYS A 88 -12.29 -13.77 -31.46
CA LYS A 88 -11.07 -13.59 -30.66
C LYS A 88 -10.13 -14.79 -30.76
N HIS A 89 -10.63 -16.01 -30.56
CA HIS A 89 -9.78 -17.21 -30.65
C HIS A 89 -9.16 -17.38 -32.05
N LYS A 90 -9.94 -17.15 -33.11
CA LYS A 90 -9.45 -17.23 -34.49
C LYS A 90 -8.44 -16.12 -34.81
N SER A 91 -8.64 -14.90 -34.30
CA SER A 91 -7.70 -13.79 -34.52
C SER A 91 -6.35 -14.05 -33.84
N ILE A 92 -6.36 -14.52 -32.59
CA ILE A 92 -5.14 -14.86 -31.85
C ILE A 92 -4.36 -15.95 -32.59
N ARG A 93 -5.05 -17.01 -33.04
CA ARG A 93 -4.43 -18.08 -33.84
C ARG A 93 -3.85 -17.57 -35.15
N PHE A 94 -4.59 -16.72 -35.86
CA PHE A 94 -4.16 -16.13 -37.13
C PHE A 94 -2.88 -15.30 -36.99
N TYR A 95 -2.72 -14.55 -35.90
CA TYR A 95 -1.48 -13.83 -35.64
C TYR A 95 -0.36 -14.73 -35.13
N ALA A 96 -0.67 -15.74 -34.31
CA ALA A 96 0.32 -16.73 -33.86
C ALA A 96 0.97 -17.49 -35.03
N ASP A 97 0.18 -17.86 -36.04
CA ASP A 97 0.67 -18.53 -37.25
C ASP A 97 1.63 -17.64 -38.07
N GLN A 98 1.45 -16.31 -38.04
CA GLN A 98 2.37 -15.36 -38.69
C GLN A 98 3.67 -15.14 -37.89
N LEU A 99 3.69 -15.51 -36.62
CA LEU A 99 4.80 -15.23 -35.70
C LEU A 99 5.66 -16.46 -35.38
N GLN A 100 5.40 -17.62 -36.01
CA GLN A 100 6.08 -18.89 -35.66
C GLN A 100 7.61 -18.76 -35.65
N GLU A 101 8.19 -18.09 -36.65
CA GLU A 101 9.64 -17.88 -36.81
C GLU A 101 10.23 -16.77 -35.93
N GLN A 102 9.40 -15.98 -35.24
CA GLN A 102 9.85 -14.88 -34.40
C GLN A 102 10.29 -15.37 -33.02
N LYS A 103 11.31 -14.71 -32.46
CA LYS A 103 11.78 -14.96 -31.10
C LYS A 103 10.74 -14.46 -30.09
N SER A 104 10.58 -15.22 -29.01
CA SER A 104 9.77 -14.80 -27.88
C SER A 104 10.51 -13.73 -27.07
N VAL A 105 9.73 -12.84 -26.45
CA VAL A 105 10.23 -11.70 -25.68
C VAL A 105 9.67 -11.76 -24.27
N ASN A 106 10.57 -11.66 -23.29
CA ASN A 106 10.25 -11.62 -21.88
C ASN A 106 10.20 -10.16 -21.43
N ILE A 107 9.03 -9.68 -20.99
CA ILE A 107 8.84 -8.30 -20.53
C ILE A 107 8.43 -8.26 -19.07
N ASP A 108 8.78 -7.17 -18.39
CA ASP A 108 8.31 -6.90 -17.04
C ASP A 108 6.78 -6.64 -17.04
N ILE A 109 6.09 -7.13 -16.02
CA ILE A 109 4.68 -6.85 -15.78
C ILE A 109 4.42 -5.36 -15.53
N ASP A 110 5.35 -4.65 -14.89
CA ASP A 110 5.25 -3.19 -14.70
C ASP A 110 5.27 -2.48 -16.06
N LYS A 111 6.14 -2.95 -16.96
CA LYS A 111 6.21 -2.45 -18.33
C LYS A 111 4.89 -2.70 -19.06
N PHE A 112 4.33 -3.91 -18.96
CA PHE A 112 3.03 -4.23 -19.55
C PHE A 112 1.90 -3.32 -19.02
N ALA A 113 1.81 -3.13 -17.70
CA ALA A 113 0.81 -2.26 -17.07
C ALA A 113 0.93 -0.81 -17.55
N SER A 114 2.14 -0.36 -17.87
CA SER A 114 2.41 0.99 -18.38
C SER A 114 2.02 1.21 -19.86
N LEU A 115 1.79 0.14 -20.62
CA LEU A 115 1.40 0.23 -22.03
C LEU A 115 -0.06 0.66 -22.18
N GLY A 116 -0.32 1.58 -23.11
CA GLY A 116 -1.67 2.03 -23.44
C GLY A 116 -1.85 2.26 -24.94
N GLY A 117 -3.11 2.46 -25.35
CA GLY A 117 -3.48 2.84 -26.72
C GLY A 117 -3.00 1.86 -27.80
N ALA A 118 -2.43 2.41 -28.88
CA ALA A 118 -2.00 1.65 -30.05
C ALA A 118 -0.86 0.66 -29.75
N THR A 119 0.02 0.98 -28.80
CA THR A 119 1.15 0.11 -28.42
C THR A 119 0.65 -1.14 -27.72
N LEU A 120 -0.34 -1.00 -26.83
CA LEU A 120 -0.98 -2.15 -26.18
C LEU A 120 -1.67 -3.02 -27.22
N ALA A 121 -2.51 -2.45 -28.10
CA ALA A 121 -3.18 -3.21 -29.16
C ALA A 121 -2.19 -4.00 -30.05
N SER A 122 -1.08 -3.36 -30.43
CA SER A 122 -0.01 -4.02 -31.20
C SER A 122 0.65 -5.18 -30.44
N LEU A 123 0.82 -5.04 -29.12
CA LEU A 123 1.34 -6.11 -28.27
C LEU A 123 0.38 -7.30 -28.21
N LEU A 124 -0.94 -7.07 -28.11
CA LEU A 124 -1.94 -8.15 -28.02
C LEU A 124 -1.97 -9.01 -29.28
N ASP A 125 -1.83 -8.40 -30.46
CA ASP A 125 -1.68 -9.12 -31.74
C ASP A 125 -0.44 -10.03 -31.72
N ARG A 126 0.54 -9.76 -30.85
CA ARG A 126 1.78 -10.53 -30.69
C ARG A 126 1.84 -11.35 -29.40
N SER A 127 0.72 -11.44 -28.68
CA SER A 127 0.60 -12.09 -27.36
C SER A 127 1.23 -13.49 -27.29
N SER A 128 1.12 -14.29 -28.36
CA SER A 128 1.69 -15.65 -28.44
C SER A 128 3.22 -15.73 -28.25
N LYS A 129 3.94 -14.62 -28.40
CA LYS A 129 5.40 -14.53 -28.24
C LYS A 129 5.82 -13.64 -27.07
N VAL A 130 4.87 -13.12 -26.30
CA VAL A 130 5.15 -12.23 -25.17
C VAL A 130 4.93 -13.00 -23.87
N PHE A 131 5.95 -13.00 -23.04
CA PHE A 131 5.91 -13.57 -21.70
C PHE A 131 6.11 -12.48 -20.67
N LEU A 132 5.23 -12.41 -19.68
CA LEU A 132 5.32 -11.46 -18.58
C LEU A 132 6.11 -12.08 -17.44
N LYS A 133 7.14 -11.39 -16.95
CA LYS A 133 7.92 -11.82 -15.79
C LYS A 133 7.16 -11.53 -14.49
N HIS A 134 7.16 -12.48 -13.57
CA HIS A 134 6.70 -12.26 -12.20
C HIS A 134 7.59 -11.21 -11.49
N PRO A 135 7.02 -10.25 -10.75
CA PRO A 135 7.82 -9.20 -10.14
C PRO A 135 8.70 -9.70 -8.98
N GLU A 136 8.31 -10.79 -8.32
CA GLU A 136 8.96 -11.31 -7.11
C GLU A 136 9.56 -12.71 -7.26
N LYS A 137 9.29 -13.41 -8.37
CA LYS A 137 9.67 -14.82 -8.57
C LYS A 137 10.29 -14.98 -9.95
N CYS A 138 11.08 -16.03 -10.13
CA CYS A 138 11.59 -16.37 -11.44
C CYS A 138 10.57 -17.18 -12.26
N GLU A 139 9.44 -16.57 -12.57
CA GLU A 139 8.33 -17.21 -13.30
C GLU A 139 7.86 -16.30 -14.44
N PHE A 140 7.34 -16.93 -15.50
CA PHE A 140 6.84 -16.24 -16.67
C PHE A 140 5.42 -16.68 -17.00
N PHE A 141 4.64 -15.74 -17.49
CA PHE A 141 3.24 -15.97 -17.81
C PHE A 141 2.98 -15.61 -19.26
N SER A 142 2.23 -16.48 -19.94
CA SER A 142 1.85 -16.25 -21.31
C SER A 142 0.66 -15.30 -21.41
N LEU A 143 0.74 -14.38 -22.36
CA LEU A 143 -0.42 -13.63 -22.84
C LEU A 143 -1.17 -14.43 -23.90
N PHE A 144 -2.50 -14.41 -23.83
CA PHE A 144 -3.39 -14.99 -24.84
C PHE A 144 -4.42 -13.93 -25.26
N GLY A 145 -4.10 -13.19 -26.33
CA GLY A 145 -4.89 -12.04 -26.74
C GLY A 145 -4.93 -10.98 -25.65
N ASP A 146 -6.14 -10.66 -25.18
CA ASP A 146 -6.43 -9.71 -24.10
C ASP A 146 -6.44 -10.36 -22.70
N SER A 147 -6.18 -11.67 -22.61
CA SER A 147 -6.21 -12.42 -21.36
C SER A 147 -4.81 -12.85 -20.96
N ILE A 148 -4.49 -12.74 -19.67
CA ILE A 148 -3.28 -13.31 -19.10
C ILE A 148 -3.65 -14.70 -18.58
N ILE A 149 -2.77 -15.69 -18.75
CA ILE A 149 -3.02 -17.05 -18.29
C ILE A 149 -2.27 -17.28 -16.98
N GLY A 150 -3.00 -17.65 -15.93
CA GLY A 150 -2.45 -18.06 -14.64
C GLY A 150 -3.10 -17.34 -13.47
N TYR A 151 -2.63 -17.69 -12.26
CA TYR A 151 -2.93 -16.97 -11.03
C TYR A 151 -1.62 -16.53 -10.40
N TYR A 152 -1.63 -15.34 -9.81
CA TYR A 152 -0.44 -14.69 -9.31
C TYR A 152 -0.56 -14.46 -7.83
N GLU A 153 0.54 -14.64 -7.13
CA GLU A 153 0.64 -14.28 -5.74
C GLU A 153 1.81 -13.30 -5.58
N ILE A 154 1.49 -12.04 -5.29
CA ILE A 154 2.46 -10.95 -5.11
C ILE A 154 2.09 -10.09 -3.90
N SER A 155 3.05 -9.33 -3.37
CA SER A 155 2.78 -8.40 -2.27
C SER A 155 1.70 -7.38 -2.60
N PHE A 156 0.93 -7.00 -1.58
CA PHE A 156 -0.19 -6.08 -1.78
C PHE A 156 0.28 -4.68 -2.21
N ASP A 157 1.41 -4.21 -1.71
CA ASP A 157 1.99 -2.93 -2.13
C ASP A 157 2.34 -2.93 -3.62
N GLN A 158 2.85 -4.06 -4.13
CA GLN A 158 3.12 -4.26 -5.56
C GLN A 158 1.81 -4.26 -6.37
N ILE A 159 0.74 -4.87 -5.86
CA ILE A 159 -0.59 -4.82 -6.50
C ILE A 159 -1.07 -3.37 -6.62
N LEU A 160 -0.98 -2.60 -5.54
CA LEU A 160 -1.39 -1.19 -5.53
C LEU A 160 -0.59 -0.37 -6.54
N ARG A 161 0.74 -0.58 -6.62
CA ARG A 161 1.61 0.10 -7.59
C ARG A 161 1.27 -0.25 -9.04
N LEU A 162 1.11 -1.54 -9.33
CA LEU A 162 0.74 -2.04 -10.66
C LEU A 162 -0.62 -1.49 -11.08
N TYR A 163 -1.59 -1.51 -10.17
CA TYR A 163 -2.93 -1.05 -10.44
C TYR A 163 -2.98 0.47 -10.66
N ALA A 164 -2.26 1.25 -9.84
CA ALA A 164 -2.12 2.68 -10.05
C ALA A 164 -1.52 2.99 -11.43
N THR A 165 -0.48 2.26 -11.84
CA THR A 165 0.13 2.39 -13.16
C THR A 165 -0.87 2.09 -14.28
N ALA A 166 -1.62 1.00 -14.15
CA ALA A 166 -2.63 0.59 -15.13
C ALA A 166 -3.81 1.57 -15.23
N VAL A 167 -4.25 2.16 -14.12
CA VAL A 167 -5.28 3.22 -14.10
C VAL A 167 -4.77 4.48 -14.79
N ASN A 168 -3.57 4.94 -14.43
CA ASN A 168 -2.98 6.15 -15.00
C ASN A 168 -2.71 6.04 -16.51
N LYS A 169 -2.48 4.84 -17.02
CA LYS A 169 -2.28 4.57 -18.46
C LYS A 169 -3.53 4.07 -19.18
N ASN A 170 -4.68 4.02 -18.49
CA ASN A 170 -5.96 3.53 -19.01
C ASN A 170 -5.85 2.12 -19.64
N ASN A 171 -4.99 1.27 -19.07
CA ASN A 171 -4.81 -0.11 -19.48
C ASN A 171 -5.86 -0.98 -18.81
N LYS A 172 -7.03 -1.10 -19.45
CA LYS A 172 -8.16 -1.89 -18.93
C LYS A 172 -7.85 -3.37 -18.77
N ILE A 173 -7.01 -3.93 -19.64
CA ILE A 173 -6.61 -5.33 -19.58
C ILE A 173 -5.80 -5.60 -18.32
N ALA A 174 -4.80 -4.75 -18.03
CA ALA A 174 -4.03 -4.87 -16.79
C ALA A 174 -4.91 -4.65 -15.56
N GLN A 175 -5.84 -3.70 -15.59
CA GLN A 175 -6.78 -3.48 -14.48
C GLN A 175 -7.67 -4.71 -14.21
N GLU A 176 -8.24 -5.32 -15.25
CA GLU A 176 -9.10 -6.50 -15.13
C GLU A 176 -8.30 -7.72 -14.66
N PHE A 177 -7.11 -7.90 -15.22
CA PHE A 177 -6.16 -8.93 -14.79
C PHE A 177 -5.84 -8.83 -13.30
N ILE A 178 -5.47 -7.63 -12.82
CA ILE A 178 -5.14 -7.40 -11.40
C ILE A 178 -6.34 -7.72 -10.49
N ARG A 179 -7.56 -7.36 -10.88
CA ARG A 179 -8.77 -7.60 -10.07
C ARG A 179 -9.21 -9.06 -10.02
N THR A 180 -8.90 -9.86 -11.05
CA THR A 180 -9.51 -11.19 -11.24
C THR A 180 -8.53 -12.34 -11.07
N GLN A 181 -7.24 -12.13 -11.36
CA GLN A 181 -6.25 -13.20 -11.43
C GLN A 181 -5.07 -13.02 -10.48
N ILE A 182 -4.91 -11.84 -9.86
CA ILE A 182 -3.88 -11.61 -8.84
C ILE A 182 -4.48 -11.73 -7.45
N VAL A 183 -3.84 -12.53 -6.62
CA VAL A 183 -4.13 -12.69 -5.20
C VAL A 183 -2.99 -12.06 -4.39
N PRO A 184 -3.29 -11.26 -3.36
CA PRO A 184 -2.26 -10.75 -2.47
C PRO A 184 -1.59 -11.87 -1.68
N SER A 185 -0.26 -11.85 -1.63
CA SER A 185 0.52 -12.74 -0.77
C SER A 185 0.16 -12.53 0.70
N PRO A 186 0.18 -13.56 1.56
CA PRO A 186 -0.19 -13.41 2.94
C PRO A 186 0.67 -12.39 3.70
N MET A 187 0.04 -11.44 4.39
CA MET A 187 0.72 -10.47 5.25
C MET A 187 0.66 -10.86 6.73
N SER A 188 1.56 -10.32 7.54
CA SER A 188 1.52 -10.50 9.00
C SER A 188 0.50 -9.57 9.66
N LEU A 189 0.08 -9.89 10.89
CA LEU A 189 -0.76 -9.01 11.70
C LEU A 189 -0.14 -7.62 11.86
N ASP A 190 1.14 -7.58 12.22
CA ASP A 190 1.88 -6.34 12.44
C ASP A 190 1.99 -5.51 11.16
N SER A 191 2.16 -6.14 9.99
CA SER A 191 2.10 -5.48 8.69
C SER A 191 0.72 -4.88 8.40
N ALA A 192 -0.35 -5.62 8.72
CA ALA A 192 -1.72 -5.14 8.53
C ALA A 192 -2.00 -3.90 9.41
N ILE A 193 -1.60 -3.91 10.68
CA ILE A 193 -1.76 -2.75 11.57
C ILE A 193 -0.89 -1.58 11.09
N LYS A 194 0.36 -1.82 10.70
CA LYS A 194 1.23 -0.76 10.15
C LYS A 194 0.65 -0.13 8.89
N SER A 195 -0.07 -0.89 8.09
CA SER A 195 -0.73 -0.35 6.90
C SER A 195 -1.78 0.71 7.24
N LEU A 196 -2.31 0.73 8.48
CA LEU A 196 -3.26 1.74 8.95
C LEU A 196 -2.63 3.09 9.28
N TYR A 197 -1.30 3.19 9.32
CA TYR A 197 -0.61 4.47 9.52
C TYR A 197 -0.53 5.33 8.26
N ASP A 198 -0.70 4.70 7.10
CA ASP A 198 -0.40 5.31 5.82
C ASP A 198 -1.67 5.79 5.10
N ASP A 199 -2.26 6.86 5.67
CA ASP A 199 -3.44 7.54 5.12
C ASP A 199 -3.13 8.43 3.91
N TYR A 200 -1.87 8.87 3.77
CA TYR A 200 -1.46 9.87 2.77
C TYR A 200 -0.64 9.29 1.60
N GLY A 201 -0.15 8.05 1.69
CA GLY A 201 0.71 7.43 0.68
C GLY A 201 -0.01 6.98 -0.59
N TYR A 202 -1.34 6.90 -0.59
CA TYR A 202 -2.11 6.34 -1.71
C TYR A 202 -3.21 7.27 -2.21
N GLN A 203 -3.43 7.27 -3.52
CA GLN A 203 -4.46 8.08 -4.14
C GLN A 203 -5.84 7.43 -3.93
N GLN A 204 -6.79 8.18 -3.35
CA GLN A 204 -8.16 7.75 -3.04
C GLN A 204 -8.85 7.05 -4.24
N ASN A 205 -8.68 7.58 -5.45
CA ASN A 205 -9.24 7.03 -6.69
C ASN A 205 -8.76 5.60 -7.01
N ILE A 206 -7.54 5.24 -6.61
CA ILE A 206 -6.98 3.90 -6.84
C ILE A 206 -7.64 2.89 -5.91
N ILE A 207 -7.79 3.23 -4.63
CA ILE A 207 -8.47 2.37 -3.66
C ILE A 207 -9.96 2.27 -4.02
N GLU A 208 -10.62 3.38 -4.35
CA GLU A 208 -12.02 3.39 -4.78
C GLU A 208 -12.28 2.52 -6.01
N SER A 209 -11.32 2.46 -6.95
CA SER A 209 -11.45 1.63 -8.14
C SER A 209 -11.14 0.16 -7.86
N LEU A 210 -10.44 -0.20 -6.79
CA LEU A 210 -10.31 -1.60 -6.39
C LEU A 210 -11.55 -2.14 -5.68
N LEU A 211 -12.35 -1.26 -5.06
CA LEU A 211 -13.57 -1.64 -4.36
C LEU A 211 -14.78 -1.70 -5.31
N PRO A 212 -15.48 -2.84 -5.43
CA PRO A 212 -16.74 -2.92 -6.17
C PRO A 212 -17.79 -1.95 -5.61
N ASN A 213 -18.72 -1.50 -6.46
CA ASN A 213 -19.75 -0.53 -6.08
C ASN A 213 -20.63 -1.03 -4.93
N GLU A 214 -20.91 -2.34 -4.91
CA GLU A 214 -21.73 -3.00 -3.89
C GLU A 214 -21.06 -2.93 -2.52
N VAL A 215 -19.75 -3.20 -2.47
CA VAL A 215 -18.94 -3.09 -1.26
C VAL A 215 -18.89 -1.64 -0.80
N ARG A 216 -18.66 -0.71 -1.73
CA ARG A 216 -18.62 0.72 -1.38
C ARG A 216 -19.93 1.17 -0.73
N THR A 217 -21.05 0.76 -1.32
CA THR A 217 -22.38 1.08 -0.79
C THR A 217 -22.60 0.49 0.59
N LEU A 218 -22.13 -0.74 0.82
CA LEU A 218 -22.26 -1.42 2.09
C LEU A 218 -21.46 -0.76 3.23
N PHE A 219 -20.22 -0.36 2.95
CA PHE A 219 -19.29 0.15 3.99
C PHE A 219 -19.32 1.66 4.15
N PHE A 220 -19.61 2.42 3.09
CA PHE A 220 -19.58 3.88 3.12
C PHE A 220 -20.97 4.51 2.89
N GLY A 221 -21.97 3.77 2.40
CA GLY A 221 -23.30 4.27 2.05
C GLY A 221 -23.51 4.55 0.55
N GLU A 222 -24.75 4.89 0.16
CA GLU A 222 -25.07 5.21 -1.24
C GLU A 222 -24.37 6.50 -1.69
N ASN A 223 -23.72 6.47 -2.87
CA ASN A 223 -23.02 7.61 -3.49
C ASN A 223 -21.90 8.26 -2.65
N SER A 224 -21.43 7.62 -1.60
CA SER A 224 -20.29 8.11 -0.85
C SER A 224 -18.97 7.74 -1.55
N MET A 225 -18.11 8.75 -1.59
CA MET A 225 -16.69 8.58 -1.89
C MET A 225 -16.00 8.09 -0.62
N VAL A 226 -14.93 7.32 -0.78
CA VAL A 226 -14.09 6.92 0.35
C VAL A 226 -13.47 8.19 0.91
N SER A 227 -13.74 8.51 2.18
CA SER A 227 -13.13 9.68 2.80
C SER A 227 -11.60 9.52 2.79
N VAL A 228 -10.86 10.62 2.63
CA VAL A 228 -9.40 10.61 2.80
C VAL A 228 -9.02 10.03 4.18
N ALA A 229 -9.87 10.24 5.20
CA ALA A 229 -9.68 9.73 6.54
C ALA A 229 -9.94 8.21 6.69
N ASP A 230 -10.51 7.54 5.69
CA ASP A 230 -10.82 6.10 5.73
C ASP A 230 -9.98 5.31 4.71
N VAL A 231 -8.96 5.93 4.11
CA VAL A 231 -8.15 5.31 3.04
C VAL A 231 -7.35 4.12 3.58
N ALA A 232 -6.81 4.22 4.79
CA ALA A 232 -6.11 3.13 5.47
C ALA A 232 -6.97 1.86 5.61
N GLU A 233 -8.17 1.98 6.17
CA GLU A 233 -9.05 0.84 6.37
C GLU A 233 -9.59 0.31 5.04
N SER A 234 -9.88 1.21 4.10
CA SER A 234 -10.32 0.85 2.74
C SER A 234 -9.26 0.05 1.99
N LYS A 235 -7.98 0.35 2.23
CA LYS A 235 -6.85 -0.40 1.69
C LYS A 235 -6.83 -1.85 2.21
N LEU A 236 -7.01 -2.05 3.52
CA LEU A 236 -7.14 -3.40 4.08
C LEU A 236 -8.40 -4.13 3.62
N LEU A 237 -9.49 -3.40 3.38
CA LEU A 237 -10.70 -3.96 2.77
C LEU A 237 -10.43 -4.44 1.34
N ALA A 238 -9.74 -3.65 0.52
CA ALA A 238 -9.34 -4.04 -0.83
C ALA A 238 -8.43 -5.27 -0.81
N PHE A 239 -7.49 -5.35 0.14
CA PHE A 239 -6.67 -6.55 0.36
C PHE A 239 -7.54 -7.79 0.63
N SER A 240 -8.52 -7.68 1.54
CA SER A 240 -9.44 -8.78 1.87
C SER A 240 -10.27 -9.22 0.65
N LEU A 241 -10.70 -8.29 -0.19
CA LEU A 241 -11.56 -8.57 -1.35
C LEU A 241 -10.82 -9.25 -2.49
N LEU A 242 -9.54 -8.93 -2.68
CA LEU A 242 -8.68 -9.61 -3.64
C LEU A 242 -8.26 -11.02 -3.18
N GLY A 243 -8.83 -11.51 -2.06
CA GLY A 243 -8.53 -12.82 -1.50
C GLY A 243 -7.27 -12.86 -0.64
N GLY A 244 -6.77 -11.69 -0.24
CA GLY A 244 -5.63 -11.56 0.67
C GLY A 244 -5.89 -12.25 2.00
N ARG A 245 -4.87 -12.93 2.52
CA ARG A 245 -4.95 -13.70 3.77
C ARG A 245 -3.92 -13.21 4.76
N ILE A 246 -4.22 -13.37 6.03
CA ILE A 246 -3.22 -13.15 7.08
C ILE A 246 -2.48 -14.46 7.32
N LYS A 247 -1.15 -14.37 7.47
CA LYS A 247 -0.34 -15.52 7.91
C LYS A 247 -0.88 -15.96 9.27
N LYS A 248 -1.47 -17.17 9.32
CA LYS A 248 -1.98 -17.74 10.57
C LYS A 248 -0.83 -17.91 11.55
N GLN A 249 -0.77 -17.02 12.52
CA GLN A 249 0.02 -17.18 13.73
C GLN A 249 -0.95 -17.48 14.88
N GLU A 250 -0.45 -18.09 15.96
CA GLU A 250 -1.27 -18.39 17.15
C GLU A 250 -1.81 -17.12 17.83
N GLU A 251 -1.30 -15.94 17.45
CA GLU A 251 -1.51 -14.64 18.08
C GLU A 251 -2.33 -13.65 17.22
N ASN A 252 -3.40 -14.12 16.56
CA ASN A 252 -4.28 -13.27 15.74
C ASN A 252 -5.28 -12.43 16.57
N GLU A 253 -4.85 -11.92 17.72
CA GLU A 253 -5.66 -11.10 18.62
C GLU A 253 -5.33 -9.62 18.44
N ILE A 254 -6.34 -8.76 18.49
CA ILE A 254 -6.16 -7.31 18.41
C ILE A 254 -7.00 -6.67 19.52
N PHE A 255 -6.38 -5.81 20.31
CA PHE A 255 -7.05 -5.06 21.37
C PHE A 255 -7.00 -3.57 21.05
N ILE A 256 -8.16 -2.96 20.91
CA ILE A 256 -8.29 -1.53 20.59
C ILE A 256 -8.76 -0.81 21.85
N PHE A 257 -7.93 0.06 22.41
CA PHE A 257 -8.29 0.86 23.58
C PHE A 257 -8.80 2.21 23.14
N VAL A 258 -10.01 2.53 23.60
CA VAL A 258 -10.71 3.76 23.23
C VAL A 258 -11.22 4.47 24.48
N PRO A 259 -11.18 5.81 24.51
CA PRO A 259 -11.77 6.56 25.59
C PRO A 259 -13.30 6.54 25.45
N ASP A 260 -14.02 6.44 26.57
CA ASP A 260 -15.49 6.48 26.58
C ASP A 260 -16.07 7.81 26.08
N SER A 261 -15.28 8.88 26.18
CA SER A 261 -15.63 10.21 25.67
C SER A 261 -14.43 10.88 25.03
N LYS A 262 -14.66 11.68 23.99
CA LYS A 262 -13.63 12.54 23.38
C LYS A 262 -13.51 13.92 24.06
N LYS A 263 -14.43 14.27 24.97
CA LYS A 263 -14.47 15.61 25.58
C LYS A 263 -13.40 15.75 26.66
N GLY A 264 -12.56 16.77 26.54
CA GLY A 264 -11.50 17.03 27.52
C GLY A 264 -10.32 16.06 27.41
N LEU A 265 -10.15 15.39 26.27
CA LEU A 265 -8.88 14.70 25.99
C LEU A 265 -7.81 15.75 25.66
N LEU A 266 -6.62 15.56 26.22
CA LEU A 266 -5.41 16.28 25.87
C LEU A 266 -4.54 15.36 25.01
N GLY A 267 -3.71 15.92 24.13
CA GLY A 267 -2.81 15.12 23.28
C GLY A 267 -3.42 14.74 21.92
N SER A 268 -2.86 13.71 21.28
CA SER A 268 -3.25 13.27 19.95
C SER A 268 -4.58 12.50 19.96
N ASN A 269 -5.27 12.50 18.81
CA ASN A 269 -6.49 11.71 18.60
C ASN A 269 -6.16 10.28 18.12
N GLU A 270 -4.98 9.77 18.47
CA GLU A 270 -4.55 8.43 18.10
C GLU A 270 -5.29 7.37 18.93
N THR A 271 -5.50 6.22 18.31
CA THR A 271 -6.12 5.06 18.94
C THR A 271 -5.05 4.04 19.26
N ILE A 272 -5.06 3.52 20.49
CA ILE A 272 -4.09 2.50 20.91
C ILE A 272 -4.59 1.15 20.39
N VAL A 273 -3.76 0.49 19.59
CA VAL A 273 -3.98 -0.86 19.09
C VAL A 273 -2.86 -1.74 19.60
N ILE A 274 -3.20 -2.85 20.24
CA ILE A 274 -2.24 -3.83 20.75
C ILE A 274 -2.43 -5.13 19.98
N SER A 275 -1.36 -5.62 19.34
CA SER A 275 -1.38 -6.91 18.67
C SER A 275 -1.21 -8.06 19.64
N GLY A 276 -1.62 -9.26 19.24
CA GLY A 276 -1.33 -10.51 19.94
C GLY A 276 0.18 -10.75 20.12
N THR A 277 1.00 -10.13 19.27
CA THR A 277 2.48 -10.14 19.39
C THR A 277 2.99 -9.20 20.49
N GLY A 278 2.14 -8.42 21.16
CA GLY A 278 2.51 -7.50 22.23
C GLY A 278 3.14 -6.19 21.77
N GLN A 279 3.08 -5.89 20.48
CA GLN A 279 3.43 -4.57 19.98
C GLN A 279 2.27 -3.59 20.25
N ILE A 280 2.63 -2.39 20.69
CA ILE A 280 1.69 -1.29 20.93
C ILE A 280 1.83 -0.33 19.74
N TYR A 281 0.70 -0.05 19.11
CA TYR A 281 0.57 0.86 17.98
C TYR A 281 -0.33 2.04 18.37
N GLU A 282 0.15 3.25 18.11
CA GLU A 282 -0.61 4.50 18.19
C GLU A 282 -1.09 4.87 16.78
N VAL A 283 -2.32 4.48 16.42
CA VAL A 283 -2.83 4.64 15.04
C VAL A 283 -3.63 5.95 14.93
N PRO A 284 -3.25 6.90 14.06
CA PRO A 284 -3.96 8.16 13.91
C PRO A 284 -5.33 7.96 13.25
N LEU A 285 -6.33 8.74 13.70
CA LEU A 285 -7.65 8.90 13.05
C LEU A 285 -8.44 7.62 12.73
N LEU A 286 -8.06 6.47 13.31
CA LEU A 286 -8.66 5.16 13.06
C LEU A 286 -10.19 5.17 13.09
N ASN A 287 -10.82 4.76 11.99
CA ASN A 287 -12.24 4.49 11.92
C ASN A 287 -12.54 3.13 12.56
N ILE A 288 -12.72 3.14 13.89
CA ILE A 288 -12.87 1.91 14.69
C ILE A 288 -13.95 0.96 14.15
N PRO A 289 -15.20 1.39 13.82
CA PRO A 289 -16.19 0.49 13.24
C PRO A 289 -15.74 -0.19 11.94
N LEU A 290 -15.14 0.57 11.02
CA LEU A 290 -14.68 0.05 9.73
C LEU A 290 -13.48 -0.90 9.92
N ALA A 291 -12.48 -0.47 10.71
CA ALA A 291 -11.31 -1.26 11.04
C ALA A 291 -11.69 -2.61 11.67
N LEU A 292 -12.65 -2.63 12.61
CA LEU A 292 -13.13 -3.87 13.22
C LEU A 292 -13.77 -4.82 12.22
N ASN A 293 -14.59 -4.30 11.30
CA ASN A 293 -15.25 -5.13 10.30
C ASN A 293 -14.21 -5.75 9.35
N VAL A 294 -13.25 -4.95 8.88
CA VAL A 294 -12.16 -5.41 8.00
C VAL A 294 -11.25 -6.40 8.73
N MET A 295 -10.87 -6.10 9.97
CA MET A 295 -10.02 -7.01 10.74
C MET A 295 -10.70 -8.36 11.00
N ARG A 296 -12.00 -8.35 11.31
CA ARG A 296 -12.77 -9.59 11.49
C ARG A 296 -12.91 -10.39 10.20
N SER A 297 -13.11 -9.73 9.04
CA SER A 297 -13.17 -10.44 7.75
C SER A 297 -11.83 -11.10 7.39
N LEU A 298 -10.72 -10.51 7.83
CA LEU A 298 -9.37 -11.05 7.70
C LEU A 298 -9.05 -12.16 8.72
N GLY A 299 -9.97 -12.46 9.65
CA GLY A 299 -9.84 -13.54 10.63
C GLY A 299 -9.18 -13.14 11.94
N PHE A 300 -9.06 -11.84 12.23
CA PHE A 300 -8.56 -11.37 13.52
C PHE A 300 -9.65 -11.39 14.60
N ASN A 301 -9.27 -11.75 15.82
CA ASN A 301 -10.10 -11.57 17.00
C ASN A 301 -9.90 -10.16 17.56
N ALA A 302 -10.62 -9.19 16.99
CA ALA A 302 -10.55 -7.80 17.41
C ALA A 302 -11.55 -7.49 18.55
N LYS A 303 -11.02 -7.06 19.70
CA LYS A 303 -11.77 -6.67 20.90
C LYS A 303 -11.57 -5.16 21.16
N VAL A 304 -12.66 -4.45 21.44
CA VAL A 304 -12.62 -3.03 21.83
C VAL A 304 -12.74 -2.93 23.34
N ILE A 305 -11.85 -2.17 23.95
CA ILE A 305 -11.81 -1.89 25.39
C ILE A 305 -12.09 -0.40 25.57
N ILE A 306 -13.25 -0.09 26.12
CA ILE A 306 -13.69 1.28 26.35
C ILE A 306 -13.36 1.65 27.78
N LEU A 307 -12.56 2.70 27.99
CA LEU A 307 -12.13 3.11 29.32
C LEU A 307 -12.76 4.45 29.71
N LYS A 308 -13.33 4.49 30.92
CA LYS A 308 -13.79 5.69 31.64
C LYS A 308 -12.83 6.08 32.75
N HIS A 309 -12.05 5.12 33.25
CA HIS A 309 -11.03 5.31 34.26
C HIS A 309 -9.71 4.70 33.81
N VAL A 310 -8.64 5.49 33.85
CA VAL A 310 -7.26 5.04 33.64
C VAL A 310 -6.49 5.29 34.92
N TYR A 311 -6.28 4.23 35.70
CA TYR A 311 -5.45 4.30 36.88
C TYR A 311 -3.97 4.25 36.48
N ILE A 312 -3.17 5.26 36.82
CA ILE A 312 -1.77 5.38 36.39
C ILE A 312 -0.85 4.93 37.54
N ASP A 313 -1.03 5.53 38.71
CA ASP A 313 -0.29 5.19 39.92
C ASP A 313 -1.07 5.63 41.18
N ARG A 314 -0.48 5.42 42.37
CA ARG A 314 -1.11 5.75 43.66
C ARG A 314 -1.49 7.21 43.82
N ARG A 315 -0.86 8.12 43.08
CA ARG A 315 -1.10 9.55 43.13
C ARG A 315 -1.73 10.07 41.86
N SER A 316 -1.92 9.26 40.82
CA SER A 316 -2.37 9.76 39.53
C SER A 316 -3.37 8.85 38.84
N SER A 317 -4.48 9.43 38.39
CA SER A 317 -5.47 8.72 37.58
C SER A 317 -6.24 9.69 36.70
N CYS A 318 -6.80 9.17 35.60
CA CYS A 318 -7.72 9.90 34.76
C CYS A 318 -9.11 9.30 34.83
N LEU A 319 -10.13 10.13 35.02
CA LEU A 319 -11.51 9.68 35.15
C LEU A 319 -12.46 10.59 34.37
N VAL A 320 -13.44 9.98 33.69
CA VAL A 320 -14.57 10.68 33.08
C VAL A 320 -15.53 11.13 34.19
N GLY A 321 -15.73 12.45 34.31
CA GLY A 321 -16.68 13.03 35.24
C GLY A 321 -18.06 13.28 34.63
N GLU A 322 -18.91 13.97 35.38
CA GLU A 322 -20.24 14.38 34.93
C GLU A 322 -20.16 15.22 33.64
N GLY A 323 -21.06 14.94 32.68
CA GLY A 323 -21.05 15.56 31.36
C GLY A 323 -20.09 14.93 30.34
N GLY A 324 -19.36 13.88 30.74
CA GLY A 324 -18.45 13.13 29.86
C GLY A 324 -17.08 13.79 29.68
N LEU A 325 -16.71 14.76 30.52
CA LEU A 325 -15.41 15.42 30.47
C LEU A 325 -14.35 14.59 31.20
N TRP A 326 -13.18 14.44 30.59
CA TRP A 326 -12.03 13.84 31.25
C TRP A 326 -11.36 14.81 32.23
N TYR A 327 -11.01 14.27 33.39
CA TYR A 327 -10.24 14.95 34.42
C TYR A 327 -9.02 14.12 34.80
N HIS A 328 -7.90 14.79 35.03
CA HIS A 328 -6.69 14.21 35.58
C HIS A 328 -6.62 14.55 37.07
N PHE A 329 -6.49 13.51 37.88
CA PHE A 329 -6.32 13.61 39.32
C PHE A 329 -4.85 13.40 39.65
N GLN A 330 -4.26 14.32 40.41
CA GLN A 330 -2.91 14.21 40.96
C GLN A 330 -2.97 14.42 42.48
N GLY A 331 -3.06 13.33 43.23
CA GLY A 331 -3.35 13.34 44.66
C GLY A 331 -4.74 13.90 44.92
N ASN A 332 -4.79 15.09 45.54
CA ASN A 332 -6.05 15.79 45.81
C ASN A 332 -6.37 16.87 44.77
N GLU A 333 -5.45 17.14 43.83
CA GLU A 333 -5.65 18.13 42.78
C GLU A 333 -6.42 17.51 41.61
N LYS A 334 -7.39 18.25 41.09
CA LYS A 334 -8.21 17.86 39.94
C LYS A 334 -8.01 18.91 38.85
N SER A 335 -7.42 18.51 37.73
CA SER A 335 -7.30 19.34 36.53
C SER A 335 -8.28 18.88 35.45
N VAL A 336 -8.83 19.85 34.71
CA VAL A 336 -9.60 19.56 33.50
C VAL A 336 -8.64 19.09 32.43
N GLY A 337 -8.98 18.02 31.72
CA GLY A 337 -8.12 17.45 30.71
C GLY A 337 -7.43 16.17 31.18
N CYS A 338 -7.29 15.19 30.29
CA CYS A 338 -6.38 14.07 30.49
C CYS A 338 -5.71 13.68 29.17
N ASP A 339 -4.39 13.47 29.21
CA ASP A 339 -3.68 12.79 28.13
C ASP A 339 -3.98 11.28 28.19
N PHE A 340 -5.07 10.87 27.54
CA PHE A 340 -5.52 9.48 27.58
C PHE A 340 -4.50 8.53 26.97
N LEU A 341 -3.88 8.91 25.86
CA LEU A 341 -2.97 8.05 25.11
C LEU A 341 -1.76 7.67 25.97
N SER A 342 -0.98 8.67 26.40
CA SER A 342 0.25 8.46 27.15
C SER A 342 -0.01 7.76 28.48
N ASN A 343 -1.08 8.14 29.18
CA ASN A 343 -1.43 7.57 30.47
C ASN A 343 -1.91 6.13 30.37
N THR A 344 -2.66 5.78 29.31
CA THR A 344 -3.11 4.41 29.09
C THR A 344 -1.93 3.51 28.74
N ILE A 345 -1.03 3.94 27.85
CA ILE A 345 0.20 3.20 27.52
C ILE A 345 1.06 2.99 28.76
N LYS A 346 1.23 4.04 29.57
CA LYS A 346 1.96 3.94 30.85
C LYS A 346 1.28 2.91 31.75
N SER A 347 -0.04 2.96 31.89
CA SER A 347 -0.79 2.06 32.76
C SER A 347 -0.74 0.59 32.31
N ILE A 348 -0.76 0.36 31.00
CA ILE A 348 -0.56 -0.96 30.40
C ILE A 348 0.84 -1.50 30.76
N LYS A 349 1.89 -0.69 30.54
CA LYS A 349 3.28 -1.08 30.82
C LYS A 349 3.55 -1.30 32.30
N SER A 350 2.87 -0.59 33.20
CA SER A 350 2.99 -0.77 34.65
C SER A 350 2.02 -1.78 35.25
N ASN A 351 1.19 -2.43 34.42
CA ASN A 351 0.15 -3.36 34.86
C ASN A 351 -0.79 -2.75 35.93
N THR A 352 -1.15 -1.49 35.77
CA THR A 352 -1.97 -0.72 36.72
C THR A 352 -3.43 -0.58 36.27
N LEU A 353 -3.75 -0.99 35.03
CA LEU A 353 -5.12 -0.99 34.50
C LEU A 353 -6.07 -1.90 35.30
N ILE A 354 -5.55 -2.89 36.02
CA ILE A 354 -6.35 -3.76 36.90
C ILE A 354 -7.06 -2.98 38.03
N PHE A 355 -6.57 -1.78 38.36
CA PHE A 355 -7.17 -0.89 39.36
C PHE A 355 -8.14 0.13 38.75
N SER A 356 -8.33 0.10 37.42
CA SER A 356 -9.32 0.92 36.75
C SER A 356 -10.74 0.46 37.05
N GLN A 357 -11.71 1.38 37.02
CA GLN A 357 -13.12 1.05 37.32
C GLN A 357 -13.73 0.13 36.25
N ASP A 358 -13.22 0.22 35.02
CA ASP A 358 -13.71 -0.58 33.89
C ASP A 358 -13.09 -1.99 33.83
N TYR A 359 -12.10 -2.28 34.69
CA TYR A 359 -11.43 -3.59 34.71
C TYR A 359 -12.40 -4.78 34.84
N PRO A 360 -13.40 -4.77 35.74
CA PRO A 360 -14.35 -5.88 35.85
C PRO A 360 -15.13 -6.17 34.56
N ILE A 361 -15.39 -5.14 33.74
CA ILE A 361 -16.13 -5.28 32.47
C ILE A 361 -15.23 -5.91 31.40
N PHE A 362 -13.96 -5.51 31.34
CA PHE A 362 -13.01 -5.95 30.32
C PHE A 362 -11.96 -6.92 30.86
N LYS A 363 -12.27 -7.62 31.95
CA LYS A 363 -11.31 -8.42 32.72
C LYS A 363 -10.50 -9.37 31.84
N GLU A 364 -11.19 -10.21 31.08
CA GLU A 364 -10.55 -11.21 30.20
C GLU A 364 -9.61 -10.55 29.18
N SER A 365 -10.04 -9.44 28.58
CA SER A 365 -9.24 -8.75 27.57
C SER A 365 -8.03 -8.03 28.18
N ILE A 366 -8.19 -7.40 29.35
CA ILE A 366 -7.09 -6.71 30.05
C ILE A 366 -6.09 -7.72 30.61
N ASP A 367 -6.56 -8.82 31.22
CA ASP A 367 -5.70 -9.90 31.70
C ASP A 367 -4.88 -10.48 30.54
N ARG A 368 -5.52 -10.72 29.38
CA ARG A 368 -4.85 -11.22 28.18
C ARG A 368 -3.80 -10.23 27.64
N VAL A 369 -4.12 -8.94 27.58
CA VAL A 369 -3.16 -7.88 27.19
C VAL A 369 -1.95 -7.87 28.13
N ASN A 370 -2.20 -7.98 29.45
CA ASN A 370 -1.14 -8.01 30.45
C ASN A 370 -0.26 -9.26 30.30
N GLU A 371 -0.83 -10.43 30.02
CA GLU A 371 -0.07 -11.65 29.73
C GLU A 371 0.85 -11.46 28.51
N ILE A 372 0.29 -10.95 27.41
CA ILE A 372 1.01 -10.74 26.15
C ILE A 372 2.19 -9.77 26.34
N ILE A 373 1.98 -8.67 27.07
CA ILE A 373 3.00 -7.63 27.24
C ILE A 373 4.06 -8.04 28.27
N ASN A 374 3.66 -8.68 29.38
CA ASN A 374 4.59 -9.06 30.45
C ASN A 374 5.37 -10.34 30.14
N ASN A 375 4.89 -11.25 29.29
CA ASN A 375 5.67 -12.41 28.84
C ASN A 375 6.83 -12.04 27.88
N LYS A 376 6.91 -10.77 27.46
CA LYS A 376 7.98 -10.22 26.62
C LYS A 376 9.02 -9.39 27.38
N MET A 377 8.78 -9.05 28.65
CA MET A 377 9.78 -8.46 29.55
C MET A 377 10.48 -9.54 30.34
#